data_AF-A0A7R6ZYG3-F1
#
_entry.id   AF-A0A7R6ZYG3-F1
#
_cell.length_a   1.000
_cell.length_b   1.000
_cell.length_c   1.000
_cell.angle_alpha   90.00
_cell.angle_beta   90.00
_cell.angle_gamma   90.00
#
_symmetry.space_group_name_H-M   'P 1'
#
loop_
_entity.id
_entity.type
_entity.pdbx_description
1 polymer ?
#
loop_
_entity_poly.entity_id
_entity_poly.type
_entity_poly.pdbx_seq_one_letter_code
_entity_poly.pdbx_strand_id
1 'polypeptide(L)'
;MLIDFLKEELVYIFVSLFIFGIAAFVVTRPFVQLNAKKVLLGLGGFLIVALVAHYTWRLHHIENVKKAFAAGKNILCLDKTNKIGYVLINKGEWKIVNEEFVHPEFPRGYNIRQCVVE
;
A
#
# COMPACT_ATOMS: atom_id res chain seq x y z
N MET A 1 -13.11 2.58 6.59
CA MET A 1 -11.90 3.44 6.65
C MET A 1 -10.89 2.95 7.70
N LEU A 2 -11.19 2.97 9.01
CA LEU A 2 -10.24 2.50 10.04
C LEU A 2 -9.95 0.99 9.95
N ILE A 3 -11.00 0.18 9.76
CA ILE A 3 -10.86 -1.28 9.61
C ILE A 3 -10.04 -1.63 8.35
N ASP A 4 -10.29 -0.91 7.25
CA ASP A 4 -9.55 -1.09 6.00
C ASP A 4 -8.08 -0.69 6.16
N PHE A 5 -7.80 0.43 6.85
CA PHE A 5 -6.43 0.84 7.20
C PHE A 5 -5.70 -0.26 7.98
N LEU A 6 -6.30 -0.76 9.07
CA LEU A 6 -5.67 -1.78 9.90
C LEU A 6 -5.45 -3.10 9.17
N LYS A 7 -6.37 -3.49 8.28
CA LYS A 7 -6.25 -4.71 7.48
C LYS A 7 -5.14 -4.59 6.43
N GLU A 8 -5.04 -3.44 5.77
CA GLU A 8 -4.17 -3.22 4.62
C GLU A 8 -2.74 -2.82 4.99
N GLU A 9 -2.57 -2.21 6.15
CA GLU A 9 -1.27 -1.77 6.70
C GLU A 9 -0.75 -2.71 7.80
N LEU A 10 -1.44 -3.82 8.07
CA LEU A 10 -1.11 -4.75 9.16
C LEU A 10 0.38 -5.13 9.19
N VAL A 11 0.93 -5.50 8.04
CA VAL A 11 2.34 -5.88 7.91
C VAL A 11 3.26 -4.72 8.27
N TYR A 12 2.98 -3.51 7.78
CA TYR A 12 3.79 -2.32 8.07
C TYR A 12 3.65 -1.86 9.52
N ILE A 13 2.49 -2.07 10.15
CA ILE A 13 2.30 -1.86 11.58
C ILE A 13 3.20 -2.81 12.38
N PHE A 14 3.23 -4.10 12.05
CA PHE A 14 4.13 -5.06 12.73
C PHE A 14 5.60 -4.71 12.54
N VAL A 15 6.02 -4.35 11.33
CA VAL A 15 7.39 -3.89 11.06
C VAL A 15 7.73 -2.64 11.86
N SER A 16 6.81 -1.67 11.92
CA SER A 16 6.99 -0.44 12.69
C SER A 16 7.13 -0.72 14.18
N LEU A 17 6.31 -1.61 14.74
CA LEU A 17 6.41 -2.05 16.13
C LEU A 17 7.74 -2.76 16.42
N PHE A 18 8.21 -3.60 15.49
CA PHE A 18 9.49 -4.29 15.63
C PHE A 18 10.67 -3.29 15.66
N ILE A 19 10.70 -2.34 14.71
CA ILE A 19 11.70 -1.27 14.67
C ILE A 19 11.66 -0.44 15.95
N PHE A 20 10.46 -0.05 16.39
CA PHE A 20 10.28 0.72 17.62
C PHE A 20 10.75 -0.05 18.86
N GLY A 21 10.47 -1.35 18.93
CA GLY A 21 10.92 -2.23 20.01
C GLY A 21 12.44 -2.35 20.08
N ILE A 22 13.10 -2.53 18.93
CA ILE A 22 14.58 -2.51 18.85
C ILE A 22 15.11 -1.16 19.33
N ALA A 23 14.54 -0.06 18.85
CA ALA A 23 14.97 1.27 19.26
C ALA A 23 14.82 1.47 20.78
N ALA A 24 13.70 1.07 21.36
CA ALA A 24 13.46 1.12 22.81
C ALA A 24 14.49 0.31 23.61
N PHE A 25 14.84 -0.88 23.12
CA PHE A 25 15.87 -1.71 23.72
C PHE A 25 17.28 -1.10 23.61
N VAL A 26 17.61 -0.48 22.48
CA VAL A 26 18.93 0.14 22.27
C VAL A 26 19.09 1.38 23.13
N VAL A 27 18.10 2.29 23.16
CA VAL A 27 18.20 3.57 23.88
C VAL A 27 18.18 3.43 25.40
N THR A 28 17.80 2.26 25.92
CA THR A 28 17.85 1.95 27.36
C THR A 28 19.21 1.39 27.81
N ARG A 29 20.16 1.20 26.88
CA ARG A 29 21.49 0.70 27.22
C ARG A 29 22.36 1.76 27.89
N PRO A 30 23.15 1.40 28.92
CA PRO A 30 23.91 2.35 29.74
C PRO A 30 24.99 3.10 28.97
N PHE A 31 25.47 2.54 27.86
CA PHE A 31 26.47 3.17 26.99
C PHE A 31 25.87 4.13 25.95
N VAL A 32 24.54 4.23 25.84
CA VAL A 32 23.86 5.14 24.92
C VAL A 32 23.56 6.45 25.64
N GLN A 33 24.38 7.48 25.40
CA GLN A 33 24.23 8.82 25.98
C GLN A 33 23.21 9.68 25.21
N LEU A 34 22.04 9.12 24.90
CA LEU A 34 20.96 9.83 24.21
C LEU A 34 19.76 10.02 25.14
N ASN A 35 18.99 11.09 24.91
CA ASN A 35 17.72 11.27 25.59
C ASN A 35 16.67 10.29 25.02
N ALA A 36 16.51 9.14 25.68
CA ALA A 36 15.60 8.07 25.26
C ALA A 36 14.19 8.56 24.95
N LYS A 37 13.62 9.46 25.78
CA LYS A 37 12.28 10.02 25.56
C LYS A 37 12.20 10.80 24.26
N LYS A 38 13.19 11.65 23.96
CA LYS A 38 13.22 12.43 22.70
C LYS A 38 13.36 11.51 21.49
N VAL A 39 14.25 10.52 21.55
CA VAL A 39 14.48 9.58 20.46
C VAL A 39 13.22 8.75 20.17
N LEU A 40 12.61 8.18 21.21
CA LEU A 40 11.41 7.36 21.04
C LEU A 40 10.20 8.18 20.59
N LEU A 41 10.01 9.39 21.11
CA LEU A 41 8.93 10.26 20.62
C LEU A 41 9.15 10.66 19.15
N GLY A 42 10.37 10.99 18.76
CA GLY A 42 10.71 11.32 17.38
C GLY A 42 10.48 10.15 16.43
N LEU A 43 11.00 8.97 16.78
CA LEU A 43 10.84 7.75 15.98
C LEU A 43 9.38 7.31 15.92
N GLY A 44 8.67 7.30 17.05
CA GLY A 44 7.26 6.92 17.11
C GLY A 44 6.39 7.86 16.27
N GLY A 45 6.63 9.17 16.38
CA GLY A 45 5.96 10.17 15.55
C GLY A 45 6.23 9.96 14.06
N PHE A 46 7.49 9.72 13.69
CA PHE A 46 7.87 9.43 12.31
C PHE A 46 7.17 8.17 11.76
N LEU A 47 7.16 7.07 12.51
CA LEU A 47 6.53 5.82 12.08
C LEU A 47 5.01 5.98 11.87
N ILE A 48 4.34 6.70 12.76
CA ILE A 48 2.90 7.00 12.63
C ILE A 48 2.65 7.83 11.36
N VAL A 49 3.43 8.89 11.14
CA VAL A 49 3.31 9.74 9.94
C VAL A 49 3.57 8.93 8.68
N ALA A 50 4.59 8.07 8.68
CA ALA A 50 4.93 7.22 7.54
C ALA A 50 3.80 6.24 7.19
N LEU A 51 3.16 5.61 8.18
CA LEU A 51 2.02 4.71 7.96
C LEU A 51 0.81 5.43 7.37
N VAL A 52 0.48 6.62 7.89
CA VAL A 52 -0.63 7.43 7.37
C VAL A 52 -0.32 7.91 5.95
N ALA A 53 0.91 8.38 5.70
CA ALA A 53 1.35 8.80 4.38
C ALA A 53 1.31 7.64 3.36
N HIS A 54 1.73 6.45 3.76
CA HIS A 54 1.69 5.26 2.92
C HIS A 54 0.25 4.88 2.53
N TYR A 55 -0.67 4.85 3.50
CA TYR A 55 -2.08 4.53 3.24
C TYR A 55 -2.76 5.58 2.36
N THR A 56 -2.52 6.87 2.62
CA THR A 56 -3.10 7.96 1.82
C THR A 56 -2.58 7.96 0.39
N TRP A 57 -1.28 7.70 0.19
CA TRP A 57 -0.70 7.54 -1.15
C TRP A 57 -1.36 6.36 -1.90
N ARG A 58 -1.61 5.25 -1.22
CA ARG A 58 -2.32 4.10 -1.80
C ARG A 58 -3.73 4.45 -2.25
N LEU A 59 -4.51 5.15 -1.42
CA LEU A 59 -5.87 5.58 -1.77
C LEU A 59 -5.84 6.51 -3.00
N HIS A 60 -4.91 7.46 -3.01
CA HIS A 60 -4.72 8.37 -4.14
C HIS A 60 -4.36 7.62 -5.43
N HIS A 61 -3.48 6.63 -5.34
CA HIS A 61 -3.12 5.78 -6.48
C HIS A 61 -4.32 5.03 -7.05
N ILE A 62 -5.13 4.38 -6.19
CA ILE A 62 -6.36 3.68 -6.61
C ILE A 62 -7.30 4.65 -7.33
N GLU A 63 -7.52 5.83 -6.75
CA GLU A 63 -8.40 6.85 -7.34
C GLU A 63 -7.88 7.32 -8.71
N ASN A 64 -6.57 7.53 -8.84
CA ASN A 64 -5.95 7.94 -10.10
C ASN A 64 -6.12 6.88 -11.19
N VAL A 65 -5.92 5.60 -10.86
CA VAL A 65 -6.14 4.49 -11.81
C VAL A 65 -7.61 4.40 -12.22
N LYS A 66 -8.55 4.53 -11.27
CA LYS A 66 -9.99 4.56 -11.57
C LYS A 66 -10.36 5.73 -12.50
N LYS A 67 -9.82 6.93 -12.25
CA LYS A 67 -10.04 8.11 -13.10
C LYS A 67 -9.45 7.93 -14.50
N ALA A 68 -8.24 7.38 -14.61
CA ALA A 68 -7.60 7.10 -15.89
C ALA A 68 -8.39 6.08 -16.71
N PHE A 69 -8.84 5.00 -16.09
CA PHE A 69 -9.71 4.00 -16.74
C PHE A 69 -11.02 4.62 -17.22
N ALA A 70 -11.68 5.44 -16.38
CA ALA A 70 -12.90 6.14 -16.75
C ALA A 70 -12.70 7.11 -17.94
N ALA A 71 -11.52 7.73 -18.03
CA ALA A 71 -11.11 8.58 -19.15
C ALA A 71 -10.75 7.79 -20.43
N GLY A 72 -10.80 6.46 -20.41
CA GLY A 72 -10.48 5.62 -21.57
C GLY A 72 -8.99 5.39 -21.78
N LYS A 73 -8.15 5.68 -20.78
CA LYS A 73 -6.73 5.34 -20.82
C LYS A 73 -6.52 3.83 -20.62
N ASN A 74 -5.42 3.33 -21.18
CA ASN A 74 -4.97 1.97 -20.93
C ASN A 74 -4.39 1.86 -19.52
N ILE A 75 -4.74 0.77 -18.85
CA ILE A 75 -4.24 0.42 -17.52
C ILE A 75 -3.43 -0.85 -17.65
N LEU A 76 -2.19 -0.83 -17.17
CA LEU A 76 -1.31 -1.99 -17.16
C LEU A 76 -1.38 -2.63 -15.77
N CYS A 77 -1.86 -3.87 -15.68
CA CYS A 77 -1.92 -4.62 -14.42
C CYS A 77 -0.93 -5.78 -14.41
N LEU A 78 -0.31 -6.03 -13.26
CA LEU A 78 0.59 -7.16 -13.09
C LEU A 78 -0.19 -8.48 -13.04
N ASP A 79 0.18 -9.44 -13.88
CA ASP A 79 -0.31 -10.83 -13.83
C ASP A 79 0.71 -11.71 -13.10
N LYS A 80 0.26 -12.37 -12.03
CA LYS A 80 1.09 -13.25 -11.20
C LYS A 80 0.81 -14.74 -11.42
N THR A 81 0.00 -15.10 -12.42
CA THR A 81 -0.55 -16.46 -12.51
C THR A 81 0.40 -17.49 -13.10
N ASN A 82 1.23 -17.14 -14.09
CA ASN A 82 2.08 -18.15 -14.75
C ASN A 82 3.50 -17.66 -15.13
N LYS A 83 3.77 -16.36 -15.03
CA LYS A 83 5.05 -15.64 -15.19
C LYS A 83 4.77 -14.18 -14.79
N ILE A 84 5.78 -13.41 -14.41
CA ILE A 84 5.64 -11.95 -14.27
C ILE A 84 5.26 -11.41 -15.64
N GLY A 85 3.96 -11.20 -15.87
CA GLY A 85 3.40 -10.69 -17.11
C GLY A 85 2.59 -9.44 -16.82
N TYR A 86 2.19 -8.75 -17.88
CA TYR A 86 1.31 -7.60 -17.77
C TYR A 86 0.07 -7.82 -18.62
N VAL A 87 -1.09 -7.44 -18.08
CA VAL A 87 -2.36 -7.41 -18.80
C VAL A 87 -2.72 -5.97 -19.05
N LEU A 88 -3.00 -5.66 -20.31
CA LEU A 88 -3.53 -4.38 -20.72
C LEU A 88 -5.05 -4.38 -20.53
N ILE A 89 -5.52 -3.46 -19.72
CA ILE A 89 -6.94 -3.28 -19.39
C ILE A 89 -7.39 -1.98 -20.05
N ASN A 90 -8.35 -2.10 -20.96
CA ASN A 90 -8.92 -0.99 -21.71
C ASN A 90 -10.41 -0.82 -21.39
N LYS A 91 -10.94 0.37 -21.66
CA LYS A 91 -12.35 0.68 -21.47
C LYS A 91 -13.17 -0.05 -22.53
N GLY A 92 -14.07 -0.93 -22.09
CA GLY A 92 -14.91 -1.74 -22.96
C GLY A 92 -15.48 -2.93 -22.20
N GLU A 93 -14.85 -4.09 -22.36
CA GLU A 93 -15.30 -5.36 -21.77
C GLU A 93 -14.91 -5.50 -20.28
N TRP A 94 -13.88 -4.77 -19.85
CA TRP A 94 -13.47 -4.69 -18.46
C TRP A 94 -14.40 -3.80 -17.62
N LYS A 95 -14.71 -4.23 -16.41
CA LYS A 95 -15.52 -3.49 -15.44
C LYS A 95 -14.83 -3.47 -14.09
N ILE A 96 -15.08 -2.42 -13.30
CA ILE A 96 -14.60 -2.33 -11.93
C ILE A 96 -15.66 -2.91 -11.01
N VAL A 97 -15.32 -3.96 -10.26
CA VAL A 97 -16.16 -4.56 -9.22
C VAL A 97 -15.30 -4.74 -7.97
N ASN A 98 -15.73 -4.19 -6.83
CA ASN A 98 -15.03 -4.33 -5.54
C ASN A 98 -13.52 -4.02 -5.59
N GLU A 99 -13.13 -2.93 -6.25
CA GLU A 99 -11.72 -2.51 -6.44
C GLU A 99 -10.85 -3.44 -7.31
N GLU A 100 -11.49 -4.31 -8.10
CA GLU A 100 -10.83 -5.16 -9.07
C GLU A 100 -11.35 -4.89 -10.48
N PHE A 101 -10.47 -5.01 -11.46
CA PHE A 101 -10.87 -5.10 -12.86
C PHE A 101 -11.27 -6.53 -13.19
N VAL A 102 -12.50 -6.71 -13.65
CA VAL A 102 -13.10 -8.00 -13.97
C VAL A 102 -13.50 -8.00 -15.44
N HIS A 103 -13.29 -9.14 -16.10
CA HIS A 103 -13.69 -9.37 -17.49
C HIS A 103 -14.46 -10.69 -17.59
N PRO A 104 -15.52 -10.79 -18.43
CA PRO A 104 -16.30 -12.02 -18.55
C PRO A 104 -15.49 -13.25 -18.96
N GLU A 105 -14.50 -13.05 -19.83
CA GLU A 105 -13.65 -14.12 -20.37
C GLU A 105 -12.43 -14.43 -19.51
N PHE A 106 -12.07 -13.55 -18.56
CA PHE A 106 -10.94 -13.80 -17.67
C PHE A 106 -11.45 -14.35 -16.34
N PRO A 107 -10.96 -15.54 -15.90
CA PRO A 107 -11.46 -16.17 -14.69
C PRO A 107 -11.04 -15.46 -13.39
N ARG A 108 -10.22 -14.39 -13.46
CA ARG A 108 -9.70 -13.69 -12.28
C ARG A 108 -9.86 -12.18 -12.43
N GLY A 109 -10.12 -11.52 -11.29
CA GLY A 109 -10.05 -10.07 -11.16
C GLY A 109 -8.62 -9.59 -10.94
N TYR A 110 -8.30 -8.40 -11.42
CA TYR A 110 -7.01 -7.74 -11.21
C TYR A 110 -7.18 -6.59 -10.22
N ASN A 111 -6.51 -6.67 -9.07
CA ASN A 111 -6.62 -5.65 -8.04
C ASN A 111 -6.02 -4.32 -8.51
N ILE A 112 -6.80 -3.24 -8.44
CA ILE A 112 -6.42 -1.91 -8.95
C ILE A 112 -5.10 -1.42 -8.33
N ARG A 113 -4.77 -1.82 -7.11
CA ARG A 113 -3.54 -1.45 -6.39
C ARG A 113 -2.25 -1.97 -7.04
N GLN A 114 -2.37 -2.95 -7.92
CA GLN A 114 -1.25 -3.58 -8.62
C GLN A 114 -1.17 -3.12 -10.09
N CYS A 115 -1.89 -2.05 -10.42
CA CYS A 115 -2.03 -1.55 -11.78
C CYS A 115 -1.46 -0.14 -11.90
N VAL A 116 -0.95 0.21 -13.07
CA VAL A 116 -0.43 1.55 -13.37
C VAL A 116 -1.09 2.08 -14.63
N VAL A 117 -1.13 3.40 -14.74
CA VAL A 117 -1.60 4.08 -15.96
C VAL A 117 -0.45 4.08 -16.95
N GLU A 118 -0.71 3.66 -18.19
CA GLU A 118 0.25 3.79 -19.30
C GLU A 118 0.49 5.26 -19.67
#